data_AF-A0A2A4TAM4-F1
#
_entry.id   AF-A0A2A4TAM4-F1
#
_cell.length_a   1.000
_cell.length_b   1.000
_cell.length_c   1.000
_cell.angle_alpha   90.00
_cell.angle_beta   90.00
_cell.angle_gamma   90.00
#
_symmetry.space_group_name_H-M   'P 1'
#
loop_
_entity.id
_entity.type
_entity.pdbx_description
1 polymer ?
#
loop_
_entity_poly.entity_id
_entity_poly.type
_entity_poly.pdbx_seq_one_letter_code
_entity_poly.pdbx_strand_id
1 'polypeptide(L)'
;MDLKIHLETWKEKAGDLLAKISYRKTEKIEKIRKTTKEEEPKEKIPAKPSDRKKVIEELEMLLNSFPGNPKFLGKIVKHRKGWMDLIFNTGDFNRLKSIRVSVSRFAEKNPKEMSRRQIIEHQRKWKDLEVKLSRALHRHDHIIDLHALYALHLYAETKLYRQVEVRLPLLKRALKKMANALRNESLCLFNVIWFIEIYCDYLETLKQRILLYLKAGTKLDDRQVQQITLKLRQQVLLIEVFLTIKDRLDGIMMLNRKLRDSAYSTEGISLSEIRRASHAIKNGEEKASVGDGKTANFSIAVIVIIALLFARIPILKFLVRDIVGAISEGNRNLKLQKRMILTADYIHEYEQAVAEENILKKREHAEHIYKYCQKTIKHYWQNASLVKPYEIDPFMKLAWITLESNGLLDVTSFRMKLEQAEIFLDVVISQPKQKQDTIQYAKQLLFKVNALLSEYQ
;
A
#
# COMPACT_ATOMS: atom_id res chain seq x y z
N MET A 1 -21.78 -19.23 17.33
CA MET A 1 -22.25 -19.78 16.04
C MET A 1 -22.20 -18.73 14.91
N ASP A 2 -21.97 -17.44 15.19
CA ASP A 2 -22.03 -16.36 14.16
C ASP A 2 -20.72 -15.96 13.44
N LEU A 3 -19.55 -16.43 13.85
CA LEU A 3 -18.29 -15.99 13.23
C LEU A 3 -18.04 -16.56 11.82
N LYS A 4 -18.62 -17.72 11.50
CA LYS A 4 -18.52 -18.35 10.18
C LYS A 4 -19.35 -17.57 9.14
N ILE A 5 -20.55 -17.15 9.53
CA ILE A 5 -21.42 -16.26 8.74
C ILE A 5 -20.72 -14.91 8.50
N HIS A 6 -20.01 -14.37 9.51
CA HIS A 6 -19.28 -13.10 9.40
C HIS A 6 -17.98 -13.15 8.58
N LEU A 7 -17.27 -14.27 8.57
CA LEU A 7 -16.14 -14.51 7.68
C LEU A 7 -16.58 -14.64 6.21
N GLU A 8 -17.81 -15.09 5.96
CA GLU A 8 -18.40 -15.14 4.62
C GLU A 8 -18.88 -13.76 4.14
N THR A 9 -19.47 -12.93 5.01
CA THR A 9 -19.83 -11.54 4.66
C THR A 9 -18.61 -10.65 4.42
N TRP A 10 -17.49 -10.89 5.10
CA TRP A 10 -16.23 -10.14 4.88
C TRP A 10 -15.58 -10.51 3.53
N LYS A 11 -15.72 -11.79 3.18
CA LYS A 11 -15.28 -12.38 1.92
C LYS A 11 -16.09 -11.87 0.72
N GLU A 12 -17.37 -11.58 0.89
CA GLU A 12 -18.27 -10.97 -0.12
C GLU A 12 -17.87 -9.50 -0.37
N LYS A 13 -17.80 -8.69 0.69
CA LYS A 13 -17.46 -7.25 0.58
C LYS A 13 -16.05 -6.95 0.04
N ALA A 14 -15.07 -7.83 0.28
CA ALA A 14 -13.72 -7.65 -0.26
C ALA A 14 -13.64 -7.93 -1.77
N GLY A 15 -14.46 -8.86 -2.29
CA GLY A 15 -14.60 -9.12 -3.73
C GLY A 15 -15.30 -7.96 -4.43
N ASP A 16 -16.36 -7.44 -3.81
CA ASP A 16 -17.13 -6.30 -4.27
C ASP A 16 -16.30 -4.99 -4.33
N LEU A 17 -15.38 -4.81 -3.36
CA LEU A 17 -14.36 -3.74 -3.37
C LEU A 17 -13.36 -3.90 -4.53
N LEU A 18 -12.93 -5.12 -4.86
CA LEU A 18 -12.01 -5.37 -5.97
C LEU A 18 -12.63 -5.05 -7.33
N ALA A 19 -13.92 -5.35 -7.52
CA ALA A 19 -14.67 -5.07 -8.76
C ALA A 19 -14.99 -3.57 -8.92
N LYS A 20 -15.47 -2.90 -7.86
CA LYS A 20 -15.76 -1.45 -7.88
C LYS A 20 -14.52 -0.59 -8.12
N ILE A 21 -13.33 -1.05 -7.73
CA ILE A 21 -12.06 -0.33 -7.95
C ILE A 21 -11.61 -0.39 -9.41
N SER A 22 -11.86 -1.49 -10.12
CA SER A 22 -11.49 -1.61 -11.54
C SER A 22 -12.33 -0.68 -12.43
N TYR A 23 -13.63 -0.52 -12.14
CA TYR A 23 -14.55 0.34 -12.89
C TYR A 23 -14.36 1.83 -12.58
N ARG A 24 -14.08 2.18 -11.31
CA ARG A 24 -13.81 3.57 -10.90
C ARG A 24 -12.47 4.09 -11.41
N LYS A 25 -11.47 3.24 -11.67
CA LYS A 25 -10.14 3.65 -12.15
C LYS A 25 -10.21 4.24 -13.57
N THR A 26 -11.06 3.72 -14.45
CA THR A 26 -11.24 4.22 -15.82
C THR A 26 -12.02 5.55 -15.87
N GLU A 27 -13.13 5.69 -15.14
CA GLU A 27 -13.88 6.96 -15.07
C GLU A 27 -13.12 8.08 -14.35
N LYS A 28 -12.33 7.75 -13.33
CA LYS A 28 -11.61 8.74 -12.51
C LYS A 28 -10.40 9.32 -13.25
N ILE A 29 -9.70 8.54 -14.07
CA ILE A 29 -8.63 9.05 -14.96
C ILE A 29 -9.20 10.06 -15.98
N GLU A 30 -10.42 9.82 -16.47
CA GLU A 30 -11.08 10.69 -17.45
C GLU A 30 -11.71 11.96 -16.82
N LYS A 31 -12.20 11.86 -15.56
CA LYS A 31 -12.62 13.03 -14.76
C LYS A 31 -11.46 13.89 -14.27
N ILE A 32 -10.30 13.30 -13.93
CA ILE A 32 -9.10 14.05 -13.51
C ILE A 32 -8.57 14.92 -14.66
N ARG A 33 -8.63 14.44 -15.92
CA ARG A 33 -8.36 15.27 -17.10
C ARG A 33 -9.27 16.51 -17.21
N LYS A 34 -10.48 16.47 -16.66
CA LYS A 34 -11.48 17.55 -16.74
C LYS A 34 -11.54 18.47 -15.52
N THR A 35 -11.08 18.05 -14.33
CA THR A 35 -11.26 18.78 -13.05
C THR A 35 -10.04 19.55 -12.56
N THR A 36 -8.96 19.64 -13.33
CA THR A 36 -7.75 20.43 -12.96
C THR A 36 -7.94 21.95 -13.16
N LYS A 37 -9.11 22.49 -12.80
CA LYS A 37 -9.48 23.92 -12.92
C LYS A 37 -9.88 24.59 -11.60
N GLU A 38 -9.82 23.92 -10.45
CA GLU A 38 -10.16 24.53 -9.16
C GLU A 38 -8.98 25.23 -8.47
N GLU A 39 -9.32 26.30 -7.75
CA GLU A 39 -8.49 27.42 -7.28
C GLU A 39 -7.19 27.03 -6.59
N GLU A 40 -6.07 27.33 -7.25
CA GLU A 40 -4.73 27.16 -6.72
C GLU A 40 -4.39 28.25 -5.69
N PRO A 41 -3.72 27.90 -4.58
CA PRO A 41 -3.14 28.89 -3.68
C PRO A 41 -2.15 29.77 -4.48
N LYS A 42 -2.29 31.09 -4.36
CA LYS A 42 -1.43 32.11 -4.98
C LYS A 42 -0.03 32.10 -4.34
N GLU A 43 0.75 31.06 -4.61
CA GLU A 43 2.14 30.96 -4.20
C GLU A 43 3.02 31.65 -5.27
N LYS A 44 3.87 32.59 -4.84
CA LYS A 44 4.68 33.40 -5.77
C LYS A 44 5.80 32.53 -6.36
N ILE A 45 5.73 32.27 -7.67
CA ILE A 45 6.79 31.62 -8.43
C ILE A 45 7.98 32.60 -8.57
N PRO A 46 9.24 32.18 -8.29
CA PRO A 46 10.41 33.02 -8.53
C PRO A 46 10.61 33.24 -10.04
N ALA A 47 10.71 34.51 -10.46
CA ALA A 47 10.57 34.92 -11.86
C ALA A 47 11.81 35.62 -12.46
N LYS A 48 13.03 35.40 -11.95
CA LYS A 48 14.23 36.04 -12.53
C LYS A 48 15.33 35.06 -12.96
N PRO A 49 16.11 35.36 -14.02
CA PRO A 49 17.18 34.50 -14.52
C PRO A 49 18.33 34.24 -13.52
N SER A 50 18.47 35.05 -12.47
CA SER A 50 19.31 34.76 -11.29
C SER A 50 18.86 33.55 -10.46
N ASP A 51 17.66 33.01 -10.74
CA ASP A 51 17.07 31.86 -10.08
C ASP A 51 17.27 30.54 -10.82
N ARG A 52 17.96 30.51 -11.99
CA ARG A 52 18.18 29.26 -12.77
C ARG A 52 18.80 28.15 -11.92
N LYS A 53 19.88 28.45 -11.20
CA LYS A 53 20.55 27.49 -10.33
C LYS A 53 19.61 26.97 -9.23
N LYS A 54 18.85 27.87 -8.60
CA LYS A 54 17.86 27.51 -7.57
C LYS A 54 16.73 26.65 -8.12
N VAL A 55 16.26 26.92 -9.33
CA VAL A 55 15.24 26.12 -10.01
C VAL A 55 15.77 24.72 -10.29
N ILE A 56 16.99 24.59 -10.81
CA ILE A 56 17.63 23.28 -11.03
C ILE A 56 17.79 22.52 -9.71
N GLU A 57 18.35 23.15 -8.67
CA GLU A 57 18.53 22.54 -7.35
C GLU A 57 17.21 22.04 -6.76
N GLU A 58 16.15 22.82 -6.90
CA GLU A 58 14.81 22.46 -6.41
C GLU A 58 14.18 21.34 -7.23
N LEU A 59 14.28 21.37 -8.57
CA LEU A 59 13.82 20.29 -9.45
C LEU A 59 14.55 18.97 -9.14
N GLU A 60 15.86 19.01 -8.91
CA GLU A 60 16.65 17.85 -8.50
C GLU A 60 16.26 17.35 -7.11
N MET A 61 16.01 18.25 -6.15
CA MET A 61 15.51 17.90 -4.82
C MET A 61 14.16 17.20 -4.89
N LEU A 62 13.24 17.68 -5.74
CA LEU A 62 11.94 17.05 -5.97
C LEU A 62 12.10 15.65 -6.59
N LEU A 63 12.95 15.54 -7.60
CA LEU A 63 13.26 14.26 -8.25
C LEU A 63 13.77 13.23 -7.25
N ASN A 64 14.66 13.66 -6.34
CA ASN A 64 15.26 12.85 -5.28
C ASN A 64 14.32 12.60 -4.07
N SER A 65 13.17 13.26 -4.03
CA SER A 65 12.17 13.08 -2.97
C SER A 65 11.09 12.06 -3.33
N PHE A 66 11.12 11.52 -4.54
CA PHE A 66 10.17 10.50 -4.96
C PHE A 66 10.34 9.17 -4.20
N PRO A 67 9.28 8.62 -3.57
CA PRO A 67 9.34 7.39 -2.79
C PRO A 67 9.15 6.13 -3.67
N GLY A 68 9.78 6.10 -4.85
CA GLY A 68 9.64 4.99 -5.81
C GLY A 68 10.50 3.76 -5.53
N ASN A 69 11.35 3.78 -4.50
CA ASN A 69 12.33 2.72 -4.24
C ASN A 69 12.61 2.59 -2.74
N PRO A 70 12.89 1.38 -2.21
CA PRO A 70 13.36 1.17 -0.83
C PRO A 70 14.50 2.09 -0.37
N LYS A 71 15.39 2.53 -1.28
CA LYS A 71 16.47 3.49 -1.00
C LYS A 71 15.96 4.81 -0.42
N PHE A 72 14.69 5.18 -0.68
CA PHE A 72 14.05 6.35 -0.08
C PHE A 72 14.17 6.37 1.45
N LEU A 73 14.08 5.20 2.10
CA LEU A 73 14.17 5.09 3.56
C LEU A 73 15.58 5.42 4.10
N GLY A 74 16.60 5.40 3.25
CA GLY A 74 18.00 5.57 3.65
C GLY A 74 18.55 4.33 4.34
N LYS A 75 19.49 4.55 5.28
CA LYS A 75 20.04 3.46 6.10
C LYS A 75 18.95 2.91 7.02
N ILE A 76 18.77 1.59 6.98
CA ILE A 76 17.80 0.89 7.84
C ILE A 76 18.31 0.96 9.27
N VAL A 77 17.55 1.62 10.14
CA VAL A 77 17.81 1.61 11.58
C VAL A 77 17.20 0.34 12.14
N LYS A 78 18.05 -0.61 12.53
CA LYS A 78 17.62 -1.77 13.32
C LYS A 78 17.69 -1.37 14.79
N HIS A 79 16.55 -1.39 15.46
CA HIS A 79 16.53 -1.16 16.90
C HIS A 79 17.00 -2.45 17.59
N ARG A 80 17.96 -2.33 18.52
CA ARG A 80 18.36 -3.48 19.33
C ARG A 80 17.21 -3.79 20.29
N LYS A 81 16.78 -5.06 20.35
CA LYS A 81 15.91 -5.52 21.43
C LYS A 81 16.68 -5.34 22.73
N GLY A 82 16.16 -4.53 23.64
CA GLY A 82 16.85 -4.24 24.89
C GLY A 82 16.79 -5.46 25.78
N TRP A 83 17.85 -5.79 26.52
CA TRP A 83 17.77 -6.88 27.51
C TRP A 83 16.69 -6.61 28.58
N MET A 84 16.32 -5.34 28.76
CA MET A 84 15.26 -4.89 29.65
C MET A 84 13.85 -5.13 29.12
N ASP A 85 13.67 -5.54 27.85
CA ASP A 85 12.36 -5.92 27.30
C ASP A 85 11.71 -7.06 28.11
N LEU A 86 12.52 -7.87 28.81
CA LEU A 86 12.08 -8.94 29.72
C LEU A 86 11.65 -8.43 31.12
N ILE A 87 12.00 -7.19 31.48
CA ILE A 87 11.80 -6.61 32.83
C ILE A 87 10.75 -5.48 32.80
N PHE A 88 10.16 -5.17 31.65
CA PHE A 88 9.14 -4.11 31.59
C PHE A 88 7.88 -4.49 32.37
N ASN A 89 7.64 -3.72 33.43
CA ASN A 89 6.40 -3.71 34.18
C ASN A 89 5.23 -3.27 33.29
N THR A 90 4.09 -3.95 33.44
CA THR A 90 2.79 -3.70 32.79
C THR A 90 2.29 -2.24 32.85
N GLY A 91 2.84 -1.41 33.74
CA GLY A 91 2.54 0.02 33.85
C GLY A 91 2.89 0.86 32.61
N ASP A 92 3.90 0.50 31.83
CA ASP A 92 4.29 1.28 30.64
C ASP A 92 3.35 1.02 29.43
N PHE A 93 2.68 -0.13 29.37
CA PHE A 93 1.66 -0.41 28.35
C PHE A 93 0.43 0.50 28.48
N ASN A 94 -0.03 0.76 29.71
CA ASN A 94 -1.12 1.69 29.97
C ASN A 94 -0.79 3.12 29.52
N ARG A 95 0.48 3.52 29.65
CA ARG A 95 0.97 4.81 29.12
C ARG A 95 0.96 4.84 27.60
N LEU A 96 1.39 3.77 26.92
CA LEU A 96 1.34 3.71 25.46
C LEU A 96 -0.10 3.80 24.93
N LYS A 97 -1.06 3.16 25.59
CA LYS A 97 -2.49 3.26 25.24
C LYS A 97 -2.99 4.70 25.37
N SER A 98 -2.68 5.40 26.46
CA SER A 98 -3.11 6.79 26.64
C SER A 98 -2.45 7.75 25.65
N ILE A 99 -1.16 7.53 25.35
CA ILE A 99 -0.43 8.31 24.35
C ILE A 99 -1.04 8.06 22.97
N ARG A 100 -1.32 6.79 22.61
CA ARG A 100 -1.94 6.44 21.33
C ARG A 100 -3.29 7.14 21.14
N VAL A 101 -4.18 7.06 22.12
CA VAL A 101 -5.49 7.75 22.06
C VAL A 101 -5.31 9.25 21.89
N SER A 102 -4.36 9.85 22.62
CA SER A 102 -4.08 11.28 22.53
C SER A 102 -3.58 11.67 21.13
N VAL A 103 -2.54 10.99 20.64
CA VAL A 103 -1.92 11.25 19.33
C VAL A 103 -2.95 11.05 18.21
N SER A 104 -3.74 9.98 18.22
CA SER A 104 -4.78 9.74 17.20
C SER A 104 -5.83 10.84 17.19
N ARG A 105 -6.34 11.23 18.36
CA ARG A 105 -7.34 12.29 18.48
C ARG A 105 -6.83 13.63 17.95
N PHE A 106 -5.53 13.88 18.04
CA PHE A 106 -4.89 15.06 17.46
C PHE A 106 -4.71 14.93 15.94
N ALA A 107 -4.28 13.77 15.45
CA ALA A 107 -4.10 13.52 14.03
C ALA A 107 -5.41 13.54 13.22
N GLU A 108 -6.51 13.12 13.83
CA GLU A 108 -7.85 13.13 13.23
C GLU A 108 -8.48 14.55 13.18
N LYS A 109 -8.02 15.49 14.01
CA LYS A 109 -8.60 16.84 14.07
C LYS A 109 -8.13 17.70 12.90
N ASN A 110 -9.07 18.23 12.14
CA ASN A 110 -8.81 19.16 11.07
C ASN A 110 -8.68 20.61 11.62
N PRO A 111 -7.50 21.26 11.52
CA PRO A 111 -7.32 22.61 12.06
C PRO A 111 -8.19 23.68 11.39
N LYS A 112 -8.71 23.41 10.19
CA LYS A 112 -9.62 24.33 9.50
C LYS A 112 -10.98 24.47 10.19
N GLU A 113 -11.37 23.50 11.01
CA GLU A 113 -12.65 23.48 11.73
C GLU A 113 -12.53 24.04 13.16
N MET A 114 -11.31 24.40 13.60
CA MET A 114 -11.06 24.87 14.95
C MET A 114 -11.06 26.40 15.04
N SER A 115 -11.71 26.94 16.08
CA SER A 115 -11.57 28.36 16.44
C SER A 115 -10.14 28.71 16.85
N ARG A 116 -9.76 30.00 16.78
CA ARG A 116 -8.42 30.47 17.16
C ARG A 116 -8.02 30.07 18.59
N ARG A 117 -8.96 30.12 19.55
CA ARG A 117 -8.72 29.68 20.94
C ARG A 117 -8.45 28.17 21.01
N GLN A 118 -9.24 27.37 20.30
CA GLN A 118 -9.03 25.92 20.21
C GLN A 118 -7.69 25.57 19.56
N ILE A 119 -7.25 26.33 18.54
CA ILE A 119 -5.93 26.14 17.92
C ILE A 119 -4.80 26.39 18.92
N ILE A 120 -4.88 27.47 19.70
CA ILE A 120 -3.86 27.79 20.72
C ILE A 120 -3.81 26.72 21.80
N GLU A 121 -4.97 26.29 22.32
CA GLU A 121 -5.05 25.22 23.31
C GLU A 121 -4.53 23.89 22.74
N HIS A 122 -4.89 23.58 21.51
CA HIS A 122 -4.42 22.41 20.78
C HIS A 122 -2.89 22.43 20.65
N GLN A 123 -2.29 23.56 20.26
CA GLN A 123 -0.84 23.73 20.17
C GLN A 123 -0.13 23.54 21.52
N ARG A 124 -0.72 24.03 22.63
CA ARG A 124 -0.16 23.82 23.97
C ARG A 124 -0.13 22.34 24.35
N LYS A 125 -1.29 21.66 24.27
CA LYS A 125 -1.38 20.22 24.57
C LYS A 125 -0.50 19.38 23.65
N TRP A 126 -0.30 19.85 22.42
CA TRP A 126 0.57 19.23 21.44
C TRP A 126 2.05 19.27 21.84
N LYS A 127 2.52 20.44 22.27
CA LYS A 127 3.89 20.63 22.75
C LYS A 127 4.16 19.79 24.00
N ASP A 128 3.20 19.69 24.91
CA ASP A 128 3.33 18.81 26.09
C ASP A 128 3.45 17.33 25.69
N LEU A 129 2.68 16.90 24.69
CA LEU A 129 2.74 15.55 24.14
C LEU A 129 4.08 15.28 23.44
N GLU A 130 4.62 16.24 22.70
CA GLU A 130 5.95 16.18 22.09
C GLU A 130 7.04 15.96 23.14
N VAL A 131 7.00 16.74 24.23
CA VAL A 131 7.97 16.62 25.33
C VAL A 131 7.85 15.24 25.99
N LYS A 132 6.63 14.76 26.23
CA LYS A 132 6.40 13.41 26.80
C LYS A 132 6.93 12.32 25.88
N LEU A 133 6.63 12.38 24.58
CA LEU A 133 7.10 11.42 23.58
C LEU A 133 8.62 11.44 23.44
N SER A 134 9.24 12.62 23.42
CA SER A 134 10.69 12.78 23.28
C SER A 134 11.43 12.23 24.49
N ARG A 135 10.93 12.50 25.70
CA ARG A 135 11.47 11.90 26.95
C ARG A 135 11.31 10.38 26.94
N ALA A 136 10.15 9.87 26.52
CA ALA A 136 9.90 8.43 26.43
C ALA A 136 10.83 7.76 25.41
N LEU A 137 10.98 8.35 24.22
CA LEU A 137 11.90 7.87 23.19
C LEU A 137 13.36 7.90 23.62
N HIS A 138 13.78 8.90 24.41
CA HIS A 138 15.14 8.97 24.92
C HIS A 138 15.43 7.88 25.95
N ARG A 139 14.45 7.53 26.79
CA ARG A 139 14.57 6.48 27.80
C ARG A 139 14.37 5.07 27.24
N HIS A 140 13.53 4.94 26.23
CA HIS A 140 13.04 3.67 25.70
C HIS A 140 13.10 3.64 24.18
N ASP A 141 14.27 3.91 23.62
CA ASP A 141 14.54 4.00 22.18
C ASP A 141 14.30 2.67 21.42
N HIS A 142 14.29 1.54 22.14
CA HIS A 142 14.03 0.20 21.65
C HIS A 142 12.52 -0.10 21.51
N ILE A 143 11.64 0.68 22.16
CA ILE A 143 10.19 0.51 22.03
C ILE A 143 9.74 1.07 20.68
N ILE A 144 9.52 0.18 19.72
CA ILE A 144 9.22 0.53 18.33
C ILE A 144 7.90 1.28 18.18
N ASP A 145 6.92 0.96 19.02
CA ASP A 145 5.64 1.66 19.06
C ASP A 145 5.79 3.14 19.41
N LEU A 146 6.78 3.55 20.20
CA LEU A 146 7.05 4.96 20.46
C LEU A 146 7.53 5.69 19.20
N HIS A 147 8.29 5.01 18.33
CA HIS A 147 8.72 5.58 17.05
C HIS A 147 7.55 5.76 16.09
N ALA A 148 6.62 4.80 16.04
CA ALA A 148 5.38 4.91 15.28
C ALA A 148 4.51 6.07 15.81
N LEU A 149 4.33 6.18 17.13
CA LEU A 149 3.57 7.27 17.76
C LEU A 149 4.21 8.64 17.52
N TYR A 150 5.54 8.73 17.56
CA TYR A 150 6.23 9.97 17.20
C TYR A 150 6.11 10.29 15.72
N ALA A 151 6.13 9.30 14.83
CA ALA A 151 5.87 9.54 13.41
C ALA A 151 4.46 10.10 13.18
N LEU A 152 3.46 9.60 13.91
CA LEU A 152 2.10 10.12 13.86
C LEU A 152 2.00 11.53 14.45
N HIS A 153 2.77 11.82 15.50
CA HIS A 153 2.95 13.18 15.99
C HIS A 153 3.52 14.09 14.89
N LEU A 154 4.62 13.73 14.24
CA LEU A 154 5.13 14.53 13.12
C LEU A 154 4.11 14.77 12.00
N TYR A 155 3.30 13.75 11.69
CA TYR A 155 2.23 13.86 10.69
C TYR A 155 1.17 14.89 11.08
N ALA A 156 0.66 14.81 12.31
CA ALA A 156 -0.34 15.75 12.79
C ALA A 156 0.20 17.18 12.88
N GLU A 157 1.49 17.37 13.17
CA GLU A 157 2.14 18.69 13.10
C GLU A 157 2.04 19.30 11.70
N THR A 158 2.14 18.47 10.65
CA THR A 158 2.04 18.94 9.25
C THR A 158 0.68 19.53 8.89
N LYS A 159 -0.37 19.23 9.66
CA LYS A 159 -1.72 19.79 9.47
C LYS A 159 -1.80 21.24 9.94
N LEU A 160 -0.87 21.69 10.79
CA LEU A 160 -0.81 23.07 11.29
C LEU A 160 -0.20 24.05 10.28
N TYR A 161 0.63 23.54 9.38
CA TYR A 161 1.29 24.35 8.34
C TYR A 161 0.44 24.37 7.06
N ARG A 162 0.30 25.54 6.44
CA ARG A 162 -0.38 25.68 5.12
C ARG A 162 0.59 25.58 3.94
N GLN A 163 1.81 26.09 4.11
CA GLN A 163 2.84 26.15 3.07
C GLN A 163 3.39 24.76 2.73
N VAL A 164 3.42 24.44 1.44
CA VAL A 164 3.84 23.12 0.94
C VAL A 164 5.33 22.89 1.22
N GLU A 165 6.14 23.95 1.20
CA GLU A 165 7.58 23.93 1.42
C GLU A 165 7.96 23.39 2.80
N VAL A 166 7.17 23.75 3.81
CA VAL A 166 7.36 23.35 5.21
C VAL A 166 6.75 21.97 5.47
N ARG A 167 5.59 21.67 4.87
CA ARG A 167 4.88 20.40 5.07
C ARG A 167 5.64 19.21 4.50
N LEU A 168 6.17 19.33 3.28
CA LEU A 168 6.75 18.19 2.56
C LEU A 168 7.94 17.54 3.32
N PRO A 169 8.93 18.29 3.84
CA PRO A 169 10.02 17.71 4.65
C PRO A 169 9.53 17.02 5.94
N LEU A 170 8.53 17.60 6.62
CA LEU A 170 7.95 17.00 7.82
C LEU A 170 7.21 15.70 7.51
N LEU A 171 6.41 15.68 6.43
CA LEU A 171 5.75 14.47 5.93
C LEU A 171 6.77 13.39 5.55
N LYS A 172 7.87 13.77 4.87
CA LYS A 172 8.98 12.87 4.55
C LYS A 172 9.57 12.22 5.81
N ARG A 173 9.79 13.02 6.86
CA ARG A 173 10.32 12.57 8.15
C ARG A 173 9.34 11.63 8.86
N ALA A 174 8.06 11.99 8.91
CA ALA A 174 6.99 11.16 9.46
C ALA A 174 6.92 9.81 8.73
N LEU A 175 6.87 9.83 7.40
CA LEU A 175 6.79 8.65 6.56
C LEU A 175 7.96 7.70 6.78
N LYS A 176 9.20 8.21 6.77
CA LYS A 176 10.39 7.40 7.03
C LYS A 176 10.36 6.76 8.41
N LYS A 177 9.97 7.52 9.44
CA LYS A 177 9.96 7.02 10.81
C LYS A 177 8.88 5.95 11.02
N MET A 178 7.68 6.15 10.46
CA MET A 178 6.61 5.14 10.50
C MET A 178 7.01 3.88 9.71
N ALA A 179 7.56 4.03 8.51
CA ALA A 179 8.04 2.90 7.71
C ALA A 179 9.13 2.09 8.44
N ASN A 180 10.07 2.77 9.10
CA ASN A 180 11.09 2.11 9.90
C ASN A 180 10.47 1.39 11.11
N ALA A 181 9.47 1.97 11.77
CA ALA A 181 8.76 1.30 12.85
C ALA A 181 8.08 0.00 12.37
N LEU A 182 7.36 0.05 11.23
CA LEU A 182 6.75 -1.13 10.62
C LEU A 182 7.77 -2.22 10.29
N ARG A 183 8.95 -1.83 9.77
CA ARG A 183 10.04 -2.79 9.47
C ARG A 183 10.66 -3.43 10.71
N ASN A 184 10.56 -2.78 11.87
CA ASN A 184 11.05 -3.30 13.14
C ASN A 184 9.89 -3.93 13.95
N GLU A 185 9.04 -4.73 13.30
CA GLU A 185 8.01 -5.58 13.96
C GLU A 185 6.78 -4.86 14.53
N SER A 186 6.61 -3.55 14.30
CA SER A 186 5.41 -2.81 14.72
C SER A 186 4.22 -2.95 13.74
N LEU A 187 4.00 -4.17 13.23
CA LEU A 187 3.00 -4.50 12.20
C LEU A 187 1.61 -4.74 12.82
N CYS A 188 0.92 -3.67 13.19
CA CYS A 188 -0.47 -3.71 13.66
C CYS A 188 -1.38 -2.87 12.75
N LEU A 189 -2.69 -3.13 12.78
CA LEU A 189 -3.65 -2.43 11.91
C LEU A 189 -3.64 -0.92 12.14
N PHE A 190 -3.48 -0.48 13.39
CA PHE A 190 -3.38 0.93 13.73
C PHE A 190 -2.22 1.63 13.00
N ASN A 191 -1.01 1.09 13.09
CA ASN A 191 0.17 1.69 12.46
C ASN A 191 0.11 1.58 10.93
N VAL A 192 -0.45 0.50 10.40
CA VAL A 192 -0.66 0.32 8.95
C VAL A 192 -1.59 1.40 8.40
N ILE A 193 -2.74 1.65 9.04
CA ILE A 193 -3.69 2.69 8.60
C ILE A 193 -3.02 4.06 8.57
N TRP A 194 -2.37 4.46 9.66
CA TRP A 194 -1.68 5.74 9.74
C TRP A 194 -0.52 5.86 8.76
N PHE A 195 0.23 4.78 8.53
CA PHE A 195 1.26 4.77 7.51
C PHE A 195 0.69 5.08 6.12
N ILE A 196 -0.46 4.48 5.75
CA ILE A 196 -1.09 4.73 4.45
C ILE A 196 -1.59 6.16 4.33
N GLU A 197 -2.18 6.71 5.38
CA GLU A 197 -2.60 8.11 5.38
C GLU A 197 -1.40 9.05 5.21
N ILE A 198 -0.32 8.87 5.99
CA ILE A 198 0.91 9.65 5.86
C ILE A 198 1.50 9.52 4.45
N TYR A 199 1.50 8.31 3.89
CA TYR A 199 2.04 8.03 2.56
C TYR A 199 1.22 8.74 1.47
N CYS A 200 -0.10 8.66 1.51
CA CYS A 200 -0.99 9.35 0.59
C CYS A 200 -0.83 10.88 0.69
N ASP A 201 -0.82 11.44 1.90
CA ASP A 201 -0.63 12.87 2.11
C ASP A 201 0.73 13.35 1.60
N TYR A 202 1.78 12.55 1.80
CA TYR A 202 3.12 12.83 1.27
C TYR A 202 3.12 12.86 -0.26
N LEU A 203 2.50 11.87 -0.89
CA LEU A 203 2.38 11.77 -2.35
C LEU A 203 1.56 12.92 -2.94
N GLU A 204 0.41 13.26 -2.35
CA GLU A 204 -0.44 14.37 -2.79
C GLU A 204 0.32 15.72 -2.67
N THR A 205 1.00 15.95 -1.55
CA THR A 205 1.81 17.16 -1.31
C THR A 205 3.01 17.24 -2.26
N LEU A 206 3.69 16.11 -2.51
CA LEU A 206 4.79 16.04 -3.47
C LEU A 206 4.30 16.33 -4.90
N LYS A 207 3.18 15.74 -5.31
CA LYS A 207 2.56 15.99 -6.62
C LYS A 207 2.23 17.46 -6.82
N GLN A 208 1.61 18.10 -5.82
CA GLN A 208 1.30 19.54 -5.86
C GLN A 208 2.56 20.38 -6.08
N ARG A 209 3.63 20.11 -5.31
CA ARG A 209 4.91 20.82 -5.46
C ARG A 209 5.53 20.58 -6.84
N ILE A 210 5.54 19.35 -7.33
CA ILE A 210 6.05 19.03 -8.68
C ILE A 210 5.27 19.80 -9.74
N LEU A 211 3.93 19.80 -9.69
CA LEU A 211 3.10 20.51 -10.67
C LEU A 211 3.37 22.03 -10.69
N LEU A 212 3.58 22.64 -9.52
CA LEU A 212 3.95 24.05 -9.40
C LEU A 212 5.28 24.35 -10.13
N TYR A 213 6.29 23.51 -9.93
CA TYR A 213 7.60 23.67 -10.57
C TYR A 213 7.61 23.27 -12.05
N LEU A 214 6.76 22.34 -12.49
CA LEU A 214 6.59 22.01 -13.91
C LEU A 214 6.09 23.22 -14.71
N LYS A 215 5.13 24.00 -14.17
CA LYS A 215 4.62 25.24 -14.81
C LYS A 215 5.69 26.34 -14.88
N ALA A 216 6.58 26.40 -13.89
CA ALA A 216 7.70 27.34 -13.88
C ALA A 216 8.77 26.91 -14.89
N GLY A 217 9.13 25.63 -14.92
CA GLY A 217 10.17 25.07 -15.79
C GLY A 217 9.86 25.18 -17.28
N THR A 218 8.59 25.14 -17.70
CA THR A 218 8.20 25.33 -19.11
C THR A 218 8.51 26.70 -19.68
N LYS A 219 8.80 27.69 -18.83
CA LYS A 219 9.14 29.06 -19.25
C LYS A 219 10.65 29.26 -19.45
N LEU A 220 11.47 28.28 -19.07
CA LEU A 220 12.92 28.34 -19.18
C LEU A 220 13.38 27.51 -20.38
N ASP A 221 14.05 28.16 -21.33
CA ASP A 221 14.66 27.47 -22.47
C ASP A 221 16.04 26.92 -22.10
N ASP A 222 16.03 25.88 -21.25
CA ASP A 222 17.23 25.22 -20.77
C ASP A 222 17.10 23.71 -20.91
N ARG A 223 18.08 23.08 -21.59
CA ARG A 223 18.07 21.64 -21.87
C ARG A 223 18.09 20.78 -20.61
N GLN A 224 18.82 21.16 -19.56
CA GLN A 224 18.87 20.43 -18.29
C GLN A 224 17.53 20.53 -17.56
N VAL A 225 16.95 21.73 -17.49
CA VAL A 225 15.61 21.95 -16.91
C VAL A 225 14.56 21.13 -17.66
N GLN A 226 14.59 21.10 -19.00
CA GLN A 226 13.69 20.29 -19.82
C GLN A 226 13.83 18.79 -19.52
N GLN A 227 15.05 18.27 -19.42
CA GLN A 227 15.30 16.86 -19.08
C GLN A 227 14.77 16.49 -17.69
N ILE A 228 14.99 17.33 -16.68
CA ILE A 228 14.48 17.07 -15.33
C ILE A 228 12.94 17.17 -15.30
N THR A 229 12.38 18.15 -16.01
CA THR A 229 10.93 18.34 -16.17
C THR A 229 10.26 17.11 -16.78
N LEU A 230 10.85 16.48 -17.80
CA LEU A 230 10.34 15.23 -18.37
C LEU A 230 10.31 14.09 -17.34
N LYS A 231 11.39 13.92 -16.56
CA LYS A 231 11.43 12.91 -15.48
C LYS A 231 10.40 13.19 -14.40
N LEU A 232 10.20 14.45 -14.03
CA LEU A 232 9.19 14.84 -13.05
C LEU A 232 7.76 14.59 -13.55
N ARG A 233 7.47 14.77 -14.85
CA ARG A 233 6.17 14.40 -15.44
C ARG A 233 5.91 12.91 -15.30
N GLN A 234 6.91 12.06 -15.56
CA GLN A 234 6.79 10.61 -15.33
C GLN A 234 6.54 10.30 -13.84
N GLN A 235 7.21 11.01 -12.92
CA GLN A 235 6.95 10.86 -11.49
C GLN A 235 5.51 11.25 -11.11
N VAL A 236 4.91 12.26 -11.74
CA VAL A 236 3.49 12.60 -11.49
C VAL A 236 2.58 11.42 -11.86
N LEU A 237 2.81 10.76 -13.00
CA LEU A 237 2.03 9.58 -13.41
C LEU A 237 2.24 8.42 -12.42
N LEU A 238 3.47 8.18 -11.97
CA LEU A 238 3.76 7.15 -10.96
C LEU A 238 3.10 7.47 -9.62
N ILE A 239 3.08 8.74 -9.20
CA ILE A 239 2.37 9.16 -7.97
C ILE A 239 0.88 8.81 -8.09
N GLU A 240 0.25 9.03 -9.25
CA GLU A 240 -1.15 8.66 -9.45
C GLU A 240 -1.39 7.15 -9.32
N VAL A 241 -0.49 6.33 -9.88
CA VAL A 241 -0.52 4.88 -9.67
C VAL A 241 -0.42 4.54 -8.18
N PHE A 242 0.49 5.18 -7.44
CA PHE A 242 0.68 4.90 -6.01
C PHE A 242 -0.53 5.33 -5.17
N LEU A 243 -1.19 6.42 -5.53
CA LEU A 243 -2.39 6.92 -4.84
C LEU A 243 -3.61 6.00 -4.98
N THR A 244 -3.60 5.04 -5.93
CA THR A 244 -4.65 4.00 -6.01
C THR A 244 -4.73 3.14 -4.75
N ILE A 245 -3.70 3.16 -3.89
CA ILE A 245 -3.72 2.50 -2.58
C ILE A 245 -4.83 3.04 -1.67
N LYS A 246 -5.25 4.29 -1.86
CA LYS A 246 -6.33 4.94 -1.11
C LYS A 246 -7.66 4.20 -1.28
N ASP A 247 -7.91 3.68 -2.49
CA ASP A 247 -9.12 2.92 -2.78
C ASP A 247 -9.19 1.60 -1.97
N ARG A 248 -8.07 1.12 -1.43
CA ARG A 248 -7.98 -0.07 -0.58
C ARG A 248 -8.07 0.21 0.91
N LEU A 249 -7.95 1.48 1.32
CA LEU A 249 -7.90 1.87 2.72
C LEU A 249 -9.21 1.53 3.45
N ASP A 250 -10.36 1.73 2.80
CA ASP A 250 -11.69 1.45 3.36
C ASP A 250 -11.82 0.00 3.88
N GLY A 251 -11.28 -0.97 3.12
CA GLY A 251 -11.30 -2.38 3.51
C GLY A 251 -10.50 -2.64 4.79
N ILE A 252 -9.37 -1.97 4.96
CA ILE A 252 -8.51 -2.09 6.15
C ILE A 252 -9.12 -1.33 7.32
N MET A 253 -9.68 -0.15 7.11
CA MET A 253 -10.41 0.58 8.14
C MET A 253 -11.59 -0.24 8.67
N MET A 254 -12.34 -0.90 7.78
CA MET A 254 -13.41 -1.82 8.18
C MET A 254 -12.86 -3.00 8.99
N LEU A 255 -11.74 -3.60 8.57
CA LEU A 255 -11.09 -4.66 9.34
C LEU A 255 -10.68 -4.18 10.73
N ASN A 256 -10.05 -3.01 10.84
CA ASN A 256 -9.65 -2.42 12.12
C ASN A 256 -10.85 -2.09 13.02
N ARG A 257 -11.98 -1.66 12.45
CA ARG A 257 -13.23 -1.48 13.22
C ARG A 257 -13.77 -2.80 13.77
N LYS A 258 -13.70 -3.89 12.99
CA LYS A 258 -14.15 -5.23 13.42
C LYS A 258 -13.22 -5.85 14.46
N LEU A 259 -11.93 -5.57 14.35
CA LEU A 259 -10.87 -6.04 15.25
C LEU A 259 -10.52 -4.98 16.30
N ARG A 260 -11.41 -4.00 16.51
CA ARG A 260 -11.25 -2.97 17.54
C ARG A 260 -11.15 -3.68 18.89
N ASP A 261 -10.22 -3.21 19.72
CA ASP A 261 -9.92 -3.78 21.04
C ASP A 261 -9.29 -5.17 21.03
N SER A 262 -8.96 -5.73 19.86
CA SER A 262 -8.11 -6.93 19.76
C SER A 262 -6.62 -6.59 19.69
N ALA A 263 -5.77 -7.55 20.03
CA ALA A 263 -4.32 -7.44 19.92
C ALA A 263 -3.87 -7.07 18.48
N TYR A 264 -4.60 -7.49 17.45
CA TYR A 264 -4.27 -7.16 16.04
C TYR A 264 -4.38 -5.67 15.70
N SER A 265 -5.21 -4.93 16.44
CA SER A 265 -5.34 -3.49 16.25
C SER A 265 -4.13 -2.76 16.80
N THR A 266 -3.64 -3.20 17.96
CA THR A 266 -2.78 -2.40 18.82
C THR A 266 -1.37 -2.92 18.99
N GLU A 267 -1.14 -4.22 18.82
CA GLU A 267 0.15 -4.88 19.05
C GLU A 267 0.71 -5.40 17.73
N GLY A 268 2.00 -5.17 17.51
CA GLY A 268 2.67 -5.61 16.29
C GLY A 268 2.68 -7.12 16.13
N ILE A 269 2.59 -7.60 14.88
CA ILE A 269 2.82 -9.01 14.52
C ILE A 269 4.27 -9.13 14.03
N SER A 270 5.12 -9.77 14.83
CA SER A 270 6.53 -10.04 14.52
C SER A 270 6.70 -11.13 13.45
N LEU A 271 7.89 -11.16 12.81
CA LEU A 271 8.24 -12.23 11.87
C LEU A 271 8.27 -13.61 12.53
N SER A 272 8.64 -13.69 13.82
CA SER A 272 8.55 -14.92 14.61
C SER A 272 7.12 -15.39 14.80
N GLU A 273 6.17 -14.50 15.10
CA GLU A 273 4.75 -14.86 15.22
C GLU A 273 4.19 -15.35 13.89
N ILE A 274 4.58 -14.74 12.76
CA ILE A 274 4.18 -15.21 11.42
C ILE A 274 4.68 -16.63 11.15
N ARG A 275 5.94 -16.94 11.52
CA ARG A 275 6.51 -18.29 11.38
C ARG A 275 5.78 -19.30 12.27
N ARG A 276 5.54 -18.96 13.54
CA ARG A 276 4.78 -19.82 14.47
C ARG A 276 3.37 -20.07 13.97
N ALA A 277 2.68 -19.04 13.50
CA ALA A 277 1.35 -19.15 12.92
C ALA A 277 1.32 -20.04 11.68
N SER A 278 2.29 -19.88 10.79
CA SER A 278 2.43 -20.72 9.60
C SER A 278 2.66 -22.19 9.96
N HIS A 279 3.49 -22.45 10.98
CA HIS A 279 3.78 -23.80 11.46
C HIS A 279 2.55 -24.44 12.13
N ALA A 280 1.85 -23.71 12.98
CA ALA A 280 0.61 -24.19 13.60
C ALA A 280 -0.46 -24.56 12.54
N ILE A 281 -0.66 -23.72 11.52
CA ILE A 281 -1.58 -24.02 10.41
C ILE A 281 -1.12 -25.25 9.61
N LYS A 282 0.19 -25.41 9.38
CA LYS A 282 0.74 -26.61 8.75
C LYS A 282 0.37 -27.89 9.52
N ASN A 283 0.36 -27.82 10.85
CA ASN A 283 0.02 -28.93 11.74
C ASN A 283 -1.48 -29.10 12.00
N GLY A 284 -2.35 -28.32 11.35
CA GLY A 284 -3.80 -28.37 11.58
C GLY A 284 -4.28 -27.61 12.82
N GLU A 285 -3.39 -26.91 13.52
CA GLU A 285 -3.67 -26.17 14.75
C GLU A 285 -4.01 -24.70 14.46
N GLU A 286 -5.00 -24.47 13.59
CA GLU A 286 -5.35 -23.12 13.12
C GLU A 286 -5.72 -22.13 14.24
N LYS A 287 -6.17 -22.64 15.39
CA LYS A 287 -6.58 -21.84 16.57
C LYS A 287 -5.48 -21.70 17.63
N ALA A 288 -4.30 -22.29 17.42
CA ALA A 288 -3.21 -22.20 18.39
C ALA A 288 -2.87 -20.73 18.67
N SER A 289 -2.61 -20.42 19.94
CA SER A 289 -2.09 -19.11 20.33
C SER A 289 -0.65 -18.98 19.81
N VAL A 290 -0.36 -17.86 19.16
CA VAL A 290 0.97 -17.56 18.60
C VAL A 290 1.61 -16.34 19.25
N GLY A 291 0.87 -15.67 20.11
CA GLY A 291 1.21 -14.46 20.85
C GLY A 291 0.02 -14.03 21.69
N ASP A 292 0.20 -13.00 22.51
CA ASP A 292 -0.82 -12.53 23.45
C ASP A 292 -2.08 -12.07 22.69
N GLY A 293 -3.21 -12.73 22.97
CA GLY A 293 -4.48 -12.46 22.30
C GLY A 293 -4.52 -12.76 20.79
N LYS A 294 -3.53 -13.48 20.24
CA LYS A 294 -3.41 -13.78 18.80
C LYS A 294 -3.44 -15.28 18.53
N THR A 295 -4.24 -15.68 17.55
CA THR A 295 -4.34 -17.05 17.02
C THR A 295 -3.67 -17.17 15.65
N ALA A 296 -3.24 -18.38 15.31
CA ALA A 296 -2.51 -18.63 14.06
C ALA A 296 -3.28 -18.21 12.80
N ASN A 297 -4.53 -18.64 12.66
CA ASN A 297 -5.37 -18.33 11.50
C ASN A 297 -5.59 -16.83 11.26
N PHE A 298 -5.92 -16.08 12.30
CA PHE A 298 -6.17 -14.64 12.21
C PHE A 298 -4.87 -13.86 12.01
N SER A 299 -3.77 -14.29 12.62
CA SER A 299 -2.44 -13.70 12.37
C SER A 299 -2.05 -13.80 10.90
N ILE A 300 -2.21 -14.99 10.29
CA ILE A 300 -1.95 -15.16 8.85
C ILE A 300 -2.95 -14.38 7.99
N ALA A 301 -4.23 -14.36 8.34
CA ALA A 301 -5.21 -13.57 7.59
C ALA A 301 -4.87 -12.07 7.58
N VAL A 302 -4.60 -11.48 8.75
CA VAL A 302 -4.24 -10.08 8.91
C VAL A 302 -2.94 -9.76 8.17
N ILE A 303 -1.89 -10.57 8.33
CA ILE A 303 -0.61 -10.28 7.69
C ILE A 303 -0.67 -10.40 6.17
N VAL A 304 -1.46 -11.35 5.62
CA VAL A 304 -1.66 -11.47 4.17
C VAL A 304 -2.32 -10.21 3.62
N ILE A 305 -3.33 -9.66 4.32
CA ILE A 305 -4.01 -8.41 3.91
C ILE A 305 -3.02 -7.23 3.93
N ILE A 306 -2.24 -7.10 5.01
CA ILE A 306 -1.21 -6.06 5.14
C ILE A 306 -0.17 -6.20 4.02
N ALA A 307 0.30 -7.42 3.73
CA ALA A 307 1.29 -7.68 2.70
C ALA A 307 0.77 -7.38 1.29
N LEU A 308 -0.49 -7.71 0.98
CA LEU A 308 -1.14 -7.36 -0.30
C LEU A 308 -1.25 -5.84 -0.50
N LEU A 309 -1.44 -5.10 0.60
CA LEU A 309 -1.43 -3.64 0.56
C LEU A 309 -0.01 -3.12 0.31
N PHE A 310 0.96 -3.60 1.09
CA PHE A 310 2.35 -3.16 1.03
C PHE A 310 3.07 -3.56 -0.27
N ALA A 311 2.62 -4.61 -0.95
CA ALA A 311 3.11 -5.00 -2.28
C ALA A 311 2.95 -3.88 -3.34
N ARG A 312 2.07 -2.90 -3.08
CA ARG A 312 1.86 -1.72 -3.95
C ARG A 312 2.64 -0.48 -3.51
N ILE A 313 3.53 -0.63 -2.53
CA ILE A 313 4.24 0.49 -1.89
C ILE A 313 5.74 0.22 -1.99
N PRO A 314 6.45 0.83 -2.95
CA PRO A 314 7.82 0.45 -3.27
C PRO A 314 8.79 0.58 -2.12
N ILE A 315 8.61 1.59 -1.26
CA ILE A 315 9.48 1.80 -0.09
C ILE A 315 9.41 0.63 0.92
N LEU A 316 8.35 -0.19 0.87
CA LEU A 316 8.15 -1.35 1.74
C LEU A 316 8.48 -2.70 1.06
N LYS A 317 9.04 -2.71 -0.16
CA LYS A 317 9.33 -3.94 -0.91
C LYS A 317 10.12 -4.98 -0.11
N PHE A 318 11.12 -4.55 0.66
CA PHE A 318 11.88 -5.47 1.51
C PHE A 318 11.07 -6.03 2.67
N LEU A 319 10.18 -5.25 3.27
CA LEU A 319 9.27 -5.73 4.31
C LEU A 319 8.31 -6.80 3.77
N VAL A 320 7.78 -6.59 2.56
CA VAL A 320 6.94 -7.59 1.88
C VAL A 320 7.71 -8.88 1.68
N ARG A 321 8.97 -8.81 1.22
CA ARG A 321 9.85 -9.99 1.07
C ARG A 321 10.10 -10.69 2.40
N ASP A 322 10.36 -9.94 3.47
CA ASP A 322 10.59 -10.49 4.82
C ASP A 322 9.33 -11.24 5.33
N ILE A 323 8.14 -10.65 5.14
CA ILE A 323 6.85 -11.27 5.49
C ILE A 323 6.62 -12.54 4.67
N VAL A 324 6.77 -12.46 3.34
CA VAL A 324 6.62 -13.57 2.40
C VAL A 324 7.59 -14.72 2.72
N GLY A 325 8.82 -14.39 3.12
CA GLY A 325 9.83 -15.34 3.57
C GLY A 325 9.52 -16.00 4.92
N ALA A 326 8.76 -15.32 5.80
CA ALA A 326 8.33 -15.86 7.08
C ALA A 326 7.11 -16.81 6.96
N ILE A 327 6.32 -16.72 5.89
CA ILE A 327 5.20 -17.63 5.62
C ILE A 327 5.73 -18.97 5.10
N SER A 328 5.39 -20.08 5.78
CA SER A 328 5.85 -21.41 5.39
C SER A 328 5.21 -21.89 4.08
N GLU A 329 5.95 -22.67 3.29
CA GLU A 329 5.45 -23.30 2.06
C GLU A 329 4.93 -24.74 2.26
N GLY A 330 4.89 -25.22 3.50
CA GLY A 330 4.50 -26.60 3.82
C GLY A 330 3.00 -26.90 3.71
N ASN A 331 2.18 -25.89 3.42
CA ASN A 331 0.73 -26.02 3.27
C ASN A 331 0.27 -25.33 1.97
N ARG A 332 -0.61 -25.99 1.21
CA ARG A 332 -1.14 -25.48 -0.08
C ARG A 332 -1.75 -24.08 0.06
N ASN A 333 -2.54 -23.83 1.09
CA ASN A 333 -3.21 -22.54 1.31
C ASN A 333 -2.20 -21.42 1.57
N LEU A 334 -1.22 -21.67 2.45
CA LEU A 334 -0.16 -20.70 2.75
C LEU A 334 0.66 -20.38 1.50
N LYS A 335 0.96 -21.41 0.69
CA LYS A 335 1.70 -21.25 -0.57
C LYS A 335 0.94 -20.42 -1.59
N LEU A 336 -0.37 -20.64 -1.74
CA LEU A 336 -1.21 -19.83 -2.63
C LEU A 336 -1.36 -18.39 -2.13
N GLN A 337 -1.50 -18.17 -0.81
CA GLN A 337 -1.51 -16.82 -0.22
C GLN A 337 -0.19 -16.07 -0.47
N LYS A 338 0.94 -16.75 -0.28
CA LYS A 338 2.28 -16.22 -0.60
C LYS A 338 2.37 -15.83 -2.07
N ARG A 339 1.89 -16.70 -2.97
CA ARG A 339 1.88 -16.44 -4.41
C ARG A 339 1.02 -15.24 -4.77
N MET A 340 -0.16 -15.11 -4.17
CA MET A 340 -1.06 -13.96 -4.37
C MET A 340 -0.40 -12.63 -3.95
N ILE A 341 0.36 -12.60 -2.85
CA ILE A 341 1.13 -11.41 -2.44
C ILE A 341 2.19 -11.07 -3.50
N LEU A 342 2.93 -12.06 -3.98
CA LEU A 342 3.95 -11.86 -5.02
C LEU A 342 3.34 -11.42 -6.35
N THR A 343 2.21 -11.98 -6.75
CA THR A 343 1.47 -11.54 -7.93
C THR A 343 1.08 -10.06 -7.81
N ALA A 344 0.65 -9.61 -6.62
CA ALA A 344 0.36 -8.20 -6.39
C ALA A 344 1.59 -7.29 -6.52
N ASP A 345 2.77 -7.74 -6.08
CA ASP A 345 4.06 -7.02 -6.26
C ASP A 345 4.40 -6.92 -7.76
N TYR A 346 4.31 -8.02 -8.51
CA TYR A 346 4.58 -8.02 -9.96
C TYR A 346 3.60 -7.16 -10.75
N ILE A 347 2.30 -7.19 -10.40
CA ILE A 347 1.30 -6.29 -11.01
C ILE A 347 1.68 -4.84 -10.77
N HIS A 348 2.15 -4.51 -9.58
CA HIS A 348 2.57 -3.15 -9.28
C HIS A 348 3.80 -2.72 -10.09
N GLU A 349 4.79 -3.61 -10.27
CA GLU A 349 5.93 -3.37 -11.16
C GLU A 349 5.49 -3.16 -12.62
N TYR A 350 4.51 -3.93 -13.10
CA TYR A 350 3.90 -3.71 -14.41
C TYR A 350 3.23 -2.34 -14.51
N GLU A 351 2.40 -1.95 -13.53
CA GLU A 351 1.74 -0.63 -13.51
C GLU A 351 2.76 0.53 -13.48
N GLN A 352 3.90 0.35 -12.80
CA GLN A 352 5.01 1.31 -12.86
C GLN A 352 5.61 1.39 -14.25
N ALA A 353 5.90 0.26 -14.89
CA ALA A 353 6.41 0.23 -16.26
C ALA A 353 5.43 0.88 -17.25
N VAL A 354 4.11 0.71 -17.02
CA VAL A 354 3.05 1.38 -17.78
C VAL A 354 3.18 2.90 -17.67
N ALA A 355 3.28 3.43 -16.44
CA ALA A 355 3.42 4.86 -16.16
C ALA A 355 4.77 5.46 -16.60
N GLU A 356 5.84 4.65 -16.64
CA GLU A 356 7.15 5.03 -17.20
C GLU A 356 7.17 5.03 -18.74
N GLU A 357 6.09 4.56 -19.39
CA GLU A 357 6.01 4.39 -20.84
C GLU A 357 7.09 3.46 -21.43
N ASN A 358 7.67 2.57 -20.60
CA ASN A 358 8.75 1.69 -21.02
C ASN A 358 8.21 0.37 -21.61
N ILE A 359 8.07 0.31 -22.93
CA ILE A 359 7.49 -0.84 -23.66
C ILE A 359 8.21 -2.16 -23.34
N LEU A 360 9.55 -2.14 -23.26
CA LEU A 360 10.34 -3.35 -22.98
C LEU A 360 10.02 -3.89 -21.58
N LYS A 361 10.02 -3.03 -20.56
CA LYS A 361 9.65 -3.43 -19.19
C LYS A 361 8.19 -3.88 -19.11
N LYS A 362 7.26 -3.19 -19.79
CA LYS A 362 5.84 -3.60 -19.83
C LYS A 362 5.72 -5.04 -20.33
N ARG A 363 6.37 -5.35 -21.46
CA ARG A 363 6.39 -6.70 -22.06
C ARG A 363 7.01 -7.72 -21.10
N GLU A 364 8.18 -7.41 -20.53
CA GLU A 364 8.89 -8.30 -19.60
C GLU A 364 8.04 -8.63 -18.36
N HIS A 365 7.47 -7.62 -17.71
CA HIS A 365 6.64 -7.81 -16.52
C HIS A 365 5.33 -8.53 -16.86
N ALA A 366 4.69 -8.21 -17.98
CA ALA A 366 3.48 -8.90 -18.42
C ALA A 366 3.73 -10.40 -18.66
N GLU A 367 4.82 -10.73 -19.37
CA GLU A 367 5.24 -12.10 -19.61
C GLU A 367 5.55 -12.84 -18.31
N HIS A 368 6.25 -12.17 -17.38
CA HIS A 368 6.57 -12.72 -16.08
C HIS A 368 5.30 -13.07 -15.28
N ILE A 369 4.36 -12.14 -15.16
CA ILE A 369 3.08 -12.34 -14.45
C ILE A 369 2.32 -13.50 -15.10
N TYR A 370 2.21 -13.52 -16.43
CA TYR A 370 1.51 -14.57 -17.17
C TYR A 370 2.08 -15.95 -16.86
N LYS A 371 3.40 -16.13 -17.04
CA LYS A 371 4.09 -17.41 -16.76
C LYS A 371 3.98 -17.81 -15.28
N TYR A 372 4.08 -16.84 -14.37
CA TYR A 372 3.98 -17.08 -12.94
C TYR A 372 2.59 -17.58 -12.53
N CYS A 373 1.53 -16.94 -13.05
CA CYS A 373 0.14 -17.38 -12.85
C CYS A 373 -0.12 -18.73 -13.49
N GLN A 374 0.31 -18.95 -14.73
CA GLN A 374 0.13 -20.23 -15.44
C GLN A 374 0.81 -21.38 -14.69
N LYS A 375 2.04 -21.18 -14.20
CA LYS A 375 2.75 -22.16 -13.36
C LYS A 375 2.00 -22.42 -12.05
N THR A 376 1.43 -21.39 -11.43
CA THR A 376 0.62 -21.53 -10.22
C THR A 376 -0.62 -22.38 -10.49
N ILE A 377 -1.35 -22.09 -11.57
CA ILE A 377 -2.52 -22.88 -11.99
C ILE A 377 -2.11 -24.35 -12.19
N LYS A 378 -1.13 -24.63 -13.05
CA LYS A 378 -0.66 -25.99 -13.35
C LYS A 378 -0.31 -26.81 -12.10
N HIS A 379 0.32 -26.20 -11.10
CA HIS A 379 0.73 -26.90 -9.88
C HIS A 379 -0.39 -27.18 -8.88
N TYR A 380 -1.47 -26.39 -8.85
CA TYR A 380 -2.48 -26.48 -7.79
C TYR A 380 -3.90 -26.75 -8.28
N TRP A 381 -4.05 -27.01 -9.58
CA TRP A 381 -5.33 -27.21 -10.25
C TRP A 381 -5.92 -28.60 -10.08
N GLN A 382 -5.08 -29.63 -10.25
CA GLN A 382 -5.53 -31.02 -10.25
C GLN A 382 -6.14 -31.35 -8.88
N ASN A 383 -7.48 -31.44 -8.81
CA ASN A 383 -8.30 -31.83 -7.66
C ASN A 383 -8.63 -30.75 -6.61
N ALA A 384 -8.55 -29.46 -6.96
CA ALA A 384 -8.86 -28.38 -6.02
C ALA A 384 -10.23 -27.75 -6.20
N SER A 385 -11.00 -27.67 -5.11
CA SER A 385 -12.15 -26.76 -5.05
C SER A 385 -11.64 -25.32 -5.00
N LEU A 386 -12.00 -24.49 -6.00
CA LEU A 386 -11.71 -23.06 -5.96
C LEU A 386 -12.84 -22.40 -5.17
N VAL A 387 -12.58 -22.02 -3.93
CA VAL A 387 -13.58 -21.34 -3.07
C VAL A 387 -12.99 -20.07 -2.48
N LYS A 388 -11.69 -20.10 -2.19
CA LYS A 388 -11.01 -19.03 -1.49
C LYS A 388 -10.37 -18.06 -2.50
N PRO A 389 -10.31 -16.75 -2.20
CA PRO A 389 -9.82 -15.74 -3.14
C PRO A 389 -8.44 -16.04 -3.74
N TYR A 390 -7.51 -16.53 -2.92
CA TYR A 390 -6.15 -16.86 -3.33
C TYR A 390 -6.04 -18.11 -4.24
N GLU A 391 -7.10 -18.92 -4.33
CA GLU A 391 -7.15 -20.07 -5.26
C GLU A 391 -7.53 -19.62 -6.67
N ILE A 392 -8.33 -18.56 -6.76
CA ILE A 392 -8.91 -18.03 -7.99
C ILE A 392 -8.03 -16.92 -8.57
N ASP A 393 -7.31 -16.19 -7.70
CA ASP A 393 -6.46 -15.07 -8.07
C ASP A 393 -5.54 -15.36 -9.29
N PRO A 394 -4.83 -16.50 -9.38
CA PRO A 394 -3.99 -16.80 -10.54
C PRO A 394 -4.75 -16.83 -11.87
N PHE A 395 -5.99 -17.32 -11.89
CA PHE A 395 -6.84 -17.40 -13.09
C PHE A 395 -7.23 -16.00 -13.54
N MET A 396 -7.74 -15.20 -12.59
CA MET A 396 -8.19 -13.83 -12.85
C MET A 396 -7.04 -12.93 -13.26
N LYS A 397 -5.86 -13.09 -12.64
CA LYS A 397 -4.68 -12.29 -12.96
C LYS A 397 -4.03 -12.70 -14.27
N LEU A 398 -4.07 -13.98 -14.63
CA LEU A 398 -3.64 -14.42 -15.96
C LEU A 398 -4.53 -13.81 -17.04
N ALA A 399 -5.85 -13.90 -16.91
CA ALA A 399 -6.75 -13.31 -17.89
C ALA A 399 -6.60 -11.79 -17.97
N TRP A 400 -6.52 -11.10 -16.82
CA TRP A 400 -6.29 -9.66 -16.77
C TRP A 400 -4.99 -9.26 -17.46
N ILE A 401 -3.85 -9.91 -17.15
CA ILE A 401 -2.59 -9.51 -17.78
C ILE A 401 -2.55 -9.84 -19.27
N THR A 402 -3.24 -10.91 -19.70
CA THR A 402 -3.41 -11.18 -21.14
C THR A 402 -4.12 -10.01 -21.80
N LEU A 403 -5.25 -9.53 -21.27
CA LEU A 403 -5.96 -8.37 -21.85
C LEU A 403 -5.08 -7.10 -21.90
N GLU A 404 -4.35 -6.82 -20.83
CA GLU A 404 -3.45 -5.66 -20.75
C GLU A 404 -2.23 -5.77 -21.66
N SER A 405 -1.91 -6.97 -22.15
CA SER A 405 -0.77 -7.22 -23.05
C SER A 405 -1.08 -6.94 -24.52
N ASN A 406 -2.28 -6.45 -24.85
CA ASN A 406 -2.66 -6.14 -26.23
C ASN A 406 -1.68 -5.13 -26.85
N GLY A 407 -1.18 -5.44 -28.06
CA GLY A 407 -0.15 -4.65 -28.73
C GLY A 407 1.26 -4.74 -28.13
N LEU A 408 1.48 -5.50 -27.05
CA LEU A 408 2.82 -5.75 -26.49
C LEU A 408 3.48 -7.00 -27.06
N LEU A 409 2.71 -7.97 -27.54
CA LEU A 409 3.17 -9.28 -27.99
C LEU A 409 2.93 -9.46 -29.49
N ASP A 410 3.57 -10.46 -30.09
CA ASP A 410 3.20 -10.90 -31.44
C ASP A 410 1.78 -11.48 -31.45
N VAL A 411 1.10 -11.34 -32.60
CA VAL A 411 -0.32 -11.69 -32.74
C VAL A 411 -0.59 -13.15 -32.40
N THR A 412 0.27 -14.07 -32.85
CA THR A 412 0.12 -15.51 -32.61
C THR A 412 0.24 -15.84 -31.12
N SER A 413 1.30 -15.35 -30.45
CA SER A 413 1.45 -15.55 -29.01
C SER A 413 0.31 -14.91 -28.24
N PHE A 414 -0.14 -13.71 -28.64
CA PHE A 414 -1.24 -13.02 -27.98
C PHE A 414 -2.54 -13.83 -28.05
N ARG A 415 -2.90 -14.30 -29.25
CA ARG A 415 -4.08 -15.15 -29.47
C ARG A 415 -4.04 -16.43 -28.64
N MET A 416 -2.93 -17.17 -28.65
CA MET A 416 -2.79 -18.37 -27.81
C MET A 416 -3.01 -18.09 -26.32
N LYS A 417 -2.58 -16.91 -25.84
CA LYS A 417 -2.80 -16.51 -24.45
C LYS A 417 -4.25 -16.14 -24.17
N LEU A 418 -4.96 -15.55 -25.14
CA LEU A 418 -6.39 -15.26 -25.04
C LEU A 418 -7.21 -16.55 -24.98
N GLU A 419 -6.96 -17.50 -25.88
CA GLU A 419 -7.63 -18.82 -25.89
C GLU A 419 -7.41 -19.56 -24.55
N GLN A 420 -6.19 -19.51 -24.00
CA GLN A 420 -5.93 -20.08 -22.68
C GLN A 420 -6.63 -19.31 -21.54
N ALA A 421 -6.72 -17.98 -21.62
CA ALA A 421 -7.41 -17.16 -20.64
C ALA A 421 -8.92 -17.47 -20.62
N GLU A 422 -9.54 -17.64 -21.79
CA GLU A 422 -10.94 -18.08 -21.96
C GLU A 422 -11.19 -19.39 -21.19
N ILE A 423 -10.42 -20.44 -21.48
CA ILE A 423 -10.51 -21.75 -20.81
C ILE A 423 -10.40 -21.60 -19.28
N PHE A 424 -9.46 -20.80 -18.80
CA PHE A 424 -9.25 -20.60 -17.37
C PHE A 424 -10.38 -19.83 -16.69
N LEU A 425 -11.01 -18.87 -17.37
CA LEU A 425 -12.15 -18.13 -16.86
C LEU A 425 -13.41 -18.99 -16.79
N ASP A 426 -13.66 -19.83 -17.80
CA ASP A 426 -14.78 -20.77 -17.80
C ASP A 426 -14.71 -21.73 -16.62
N VAL A 427 -13.51 -22.18 -16.26
CA VAL A 427 -13.40 -23.06 -15.11
C VAL A 427 -13.66 -22.32 -13.79
N VAL A 428 -13.36 -21.02 -13.69
CA VAL A 428 -13.77 -20.22 -12.51
C VAL A 428 -15.28 -20.06 -12.47
N ILE A 429 -15.92 -19.79 -13.61
CA ILE A 429 -17.37 -19.56 -13.72
C ILE A 429 -18.17 -20.83 -13.40
N SER A 430 -17.66 -21.99 -13.80
CA SER A 430 -18.32 -23.30 -13.58
C SER A 430 -18.23 -23.83 -12.14
N GLN A 431 -17.50 -23.15 -11.23
CA GLN A 431 -17.39 -23.60 -9.85
C GLN A 431 -18.68 -23.32 -9.05
N PRO A 432 -19.34 -24.35 -8.50
CA PRO A 432 -20.68 -24.21 -7.90
C PRO A 432 -20.69 -23.43 -6.57
N LYS A 433 -19.56 -23.33 -5.88
CA LYS A 433 -19.44 -22.65 -4.57
C LYS A 433 -18.78 -21.28 -4.66
N GLN A 434 -18.72 -20.70 -5.86
CA GLN A 434 -18.15 -19.37 -6.04
C GLN A 434 -19.09 -18.27 -5.63
N LYS A 435 -18.50 -17.15 -5.21
CA LYS A 435 -19.28 -15.95 -4.90
C LYS A 435 -19.75 -15.29 -6.18
N GLN A 436 -20.95 -14.74 -6.13
CA GLN A 436 -21.58 -14.05 -7.24
C GLN A 436 -20.68 -12.94 -7.82
N ASP A 437 -20.06 -12.10 -6.98
CA ASP A 437 -19.16 -11.04 -7.45
C ASP A 437 -17.94 -11.57 -8.20
N THR A 438 -17.41 -12.72 -7.77
CA THR A 438 -16.25 -13.34 -8.43
C THR A 438 -16.64 -13.92 -9.77
N ILE A 439 -17.82 -14.55 -9.86
CA ILE A 439 -18.39 -15.03 -11.13
C ILE A 439 -18.67 -13.86 -12.07
N GLN A 440 -19.27 -12.77 -11.56
CA GLN A 440 -19.56 -11.58 -12.36
C GLN A 440 -18.27 -10.94 -12.90
N TYR A 441 -17.24 -10.81 -12.08
CA TYR A 441 -15.95 -10.29 -12.52
C TYR A 441 -15.28 -11.23 -13.56
N ALA A 442 -15.37 -12.56 -13.37
CA ALA A 442 -14.90 -13.53 -14.36
C ALA A 442 -15.65 -13.41 -15.70
N LYS A 443 -16.98 -13.28 -15.67
CA LYS A 443 -17.79 -13.05 -16.88
C LYS A 443 -17.43 -11.75 -17.59
N GLN A 444 -17.15 -10.68 -16.84
CA GLN A 444 -16.69 -9.42 -17.43
C GLN A 444 -15.33 -9.55 -18.11
N LEU A 445 -14.38 -10.30 -17.52
CA LEU A 445 -13.10 -10.58 -18.17
C LEU A 445 -13.30 -11.47 -19.40
N LEU A 446 -14.16 -12.49 -19.31
CA LEU A 446 -14.44 -13.42 -20.41
C LEU A 446 -15.04 -12.69 -21.61
N PHE A 447 -16.00 -11.80 -21.37
CA PHE A 447 -16.57 -10.95 -22.41
C PHE A 447 -15.50 -10.13 -23.16
N LYS A 448 -14.55 -9.54 -22.42
CA LYS A 448 -13.43 -8.77 -23.03
C LYS A 448 -12.45 -9.67 -23.80
N VAL A 449 -12.18 -10.87 -23.29
CA VAL A 449 -11.33 -11.86 -23.96
C VAL A 449 -11.96 -12.27 -25.29
N ASN A 450 -13.26 -12.58 -25.29
CA ASN A 450 -13.97 -13.04 -26.49
C ASN A 450 -14.09 -11.93 -27.54
N ALA A 451 -14.30 -10.67 -27.10
CA ALA A 451 -14.26 -9.52 -28.01
C ALA A 451 -12.90 -9.43 -28.73
N LEU A 452 -11.79 -9.50 -28.01
CA LEU A 452 -10.47 -9.47 -28.65
C LEU A 452 -10.20 -10.71 -29.51
N LEU A 453 -10.59 -11.91 -29.07
CA LEU A 453 -10.44 -13.12 -29.91
C LEU A 453 -11.12 -12.96 -31.26
N SER A 454 -12.30 -12.33 -31.32
CA SER A 454 -13.01 -12.07 -32.57
C SER A 454 -12.30 -11.06 -33.49
N GLU A 455 -11.50 -10.15 -32.95
CA GLU A 455 -10.69 -9.20 -33.73
C GLU A 455 -9.44 -9.86 -34.34
N TYR A 456 -9.00 -11.00 -33.80
CA TYR A 456 -7.80 -11.75 -34.24
C TYR A 456 -8.15 -13.09 -34.94
N GLN A 457 -9.40 -13.24 -35.38
CA GLN A 457 -9.84 -14.28 -36.34
C GLN A 457 -9.50 -13.85 -37.76
#